data_AF-A0A0L6JIK4-F1
#
_entry.id   AF-A0A0L6JIK4-F1
#
_cell.length_a   1.000
_cell.length_b   1.000
_cell.length_c   1.000
_cell.angle_alpha   90.00
_cell.angle_beta   90.00
_cell.angle_gamma   90.00
#
_symmetry.space_group_name_H-M   'P 1'
#
loop_
_entity.id
_entity.type
_entity.pdbx_description
1 polymer ?
#
loop_
_entity_poly.entity_id
_entity_poly.type
_entity_poly.pdbx_seq_one_letter_code
_entity_poly.pdbx_strand_id
1 'polypeptide(L)'
;MINMDIFGDIFGGITQKLIELVARIINLLPDSPFHTVNNADVNSFLGGLNWVLPIAQMISILEAWLIVVAVYYTYQLILRWARMIK
;
A
#
# COMPACT_ATOMS: atom_id res chain seq x y z
N MET A 1 23.01 -24.80 -9.44
CA MET A 1 23.38 -23.51 -8.79
C MET A 1 22.79 -22.31 -9.53
N ILE A 2 22.75 -22.30 -10.87
CA ILE A 2 22.34 -21.16 -11.71
C ILE A 2 20.85 -20.72 -11.59
N ASN A 3 19.93 -21.53 -11.03
CA ASN A 3 18.49 -21.22 -11.05
C ASN A 3 17.95 -20.44 -9.84
N MET A 4 18.67 -20.40 -8.71
CA MET A 4 18.17 -19.72 -7.49
C MET A 4 18.51 -18.22 -7.50
N ASP A 5 19.62 -17.88 -8.16
CA ASP A 5 20.12 -16.50 -8.29
C ASP A 5 19.28 -15.71 -9.29
N ILE A 6 18.91 -16.31 -10.43
CA ILE A 6 18.03 -15.68 -11.45
C ILE A 6 16.64 -15.38 -10.88
N PHE A 7 16.07 -16.28 -10.09
CA PHE A 7 14.76 -16.07 -9.48
C PHE A 7 14.81 -14.98 -8.41
N GLY A 8 15.90 -14.94 -7.62
CA GLY A 8 16.16 -13.88 -6.65
C GLY A 8 16.31 -12.50 -7.31
N ASP A 9 17.03 -12.43 -8.42
CA ASP A 9 17.24 -11.19 -9.18
C ASP A 9 15.94 -10.68 -9.84
N ILE A 10 15.12 -11.58 -10.38
CA ILE A 10 13.81 -11.23 -10.95
C ILE A 10 12.86 -10.72 -9.86
N PHE A 11 12.81 -11.37 -8.70
CA PHE A 11 11.99 -10.92 -7.58
C PHE A 11 12.48 -9.58 -7.02
N GLY A 12 13.79 -9.42 -6.85
CA GLY A 12 14.40 -8.15 -6.44
C GLY A 12 14.04 -7.02 -7.40
N GLY A 13 14.12 -7.26 -8.71
CA GLY A 13 13.76 -6.28 -9.73
C GLY A 13 12.28 -5.90 -9.75
N ILE A 14 11.36 -6.85 -9.52
CA ILE A 14 9.92 -6.58 -9.41
C ILE A 14 9.63 -5.74 -8.16
N THR A 15 10.22 -6.11 -7.02
CA THR A 15 10.05 -5.39 -5.76
C THR A 15 10.59 -3.96 -5.84
N GLN A 16 11.76 -3.75 -6.44
CA GLN A 16 12.29 -2.40 -6.66
C GLN A 16 11.35 -1.54 -7.51
N LYS A 17 10.83 -2.09 -8.61
CA LYS A 17 9.89 -1.37 -9.49
C LYS A 17 8.57 -1.05 -8.81
N LEU A 18 8.07 -1.94 -7.95
CA LEU A 18 6.88 -1.68 -7.14
C LEU A 18 7.12 -0.57 -6.12
N ILE A 19 8.26 -0.59 -5.43
CA ILE A 19 8.63 0.46 -4.46
C ILE A 19 8.78 1.80 -5.18
N GLU A 20 9.42 1.85 -6.35
CA GLU A 20 9.54 3.07 -7.16
C GLU A 20 8.18 3.58 -7.64
N LEU A 21 7.27 2.70 -8.08
CA LEU A 21 5.92 3.07 -8.50
C LEU A 21 5.14 3.68 -7.33
N VAL A 22 5.18 3.04 -6.16
CA VAL A 22 4.52 3.52 -4.94
C VAL A 22 5.12 4.85 -4.50
N ALA A 23 6.45 4.98 -4.45
CA ALA A 23 7.12 6.23 -4.14
C ALA A 23 6.76 7.34 -5.12
N ARG A 24 6.62 7.02 -6.42
CA ARG A 24 6.19 7.98 -7.43
C ARG A 24 4.75 8.43 -7.23
N ILE A 25 3.83 7.53 -6.88
CA ILE A 25 2.44 7.87 -6.57
C ILE A 25 2.36 8.75 -5.32
N ILE A 26 3.11 8.40 -4.27
CA ILE A 26 3.18 9.19 -3.03
C ILE A 26 3.76 10.58 -3.31
N ASN A 27 4.83 10.69 -4.10
CA ASN A 27 5.43 11.98 -4.47
C ASN A 27 4.56 12.80 -5.45
N LEU A 28 3.66 12.15 -6.19
CA LEU A 28 2.69 12.84 -7.05
C LEU A 28 1.52 13.40 -6.23
N LEU A 29 1.28 12.82 -5.05
CA LEU A 29 0.27 13.32 -4.13
C LEU A 29 0.89 14.46 -3.30
N PRO A 30 0.25 15.64 -3.23
CA PRO A 30 0.66 16.64 -2.26
C PRO A 30 0.50 16.08 -0.84
N ASP A 31 1.28 16.59 0.12
CA ASP A 31 1.28 16.14 1.54
C ASP A 31 -0.15 16.03 2.14
N SER A 32 -1.11 16.80 1.61
CA SER A 32 -2.53 16.58 1.81
C SER A 32 -3.38 17.11 0.63
N PRO A 33 -4.38 16.34 0.15
CA PRO A 33 -5.32 16.79 -0.90
C PRO A 33 -6.27 17.90 -0.43
N PHE A 34 -6.20 18.32 0.83
CA PHE A 34 -7.10 19.32 1.43
C PHE A 34 -6.49 20.73 1.53
N HIS A 35 -5.26 20.95 1.04
CA HIS A 35 -4.62 22.26 1.09
C HIS A 35 -5.29 23.32 0.20
N THR A 36 -5.97 22.91 -0.86
CA THR A 36 -6.66 23.79 -1.81
C THR A 36 -8.13 24.03 -1.48
N VAL A 37 -8.67 23.33 -0.46
CA VAL A 37 -10.06 23.49 -0.03
C VAL A 37 -10.07 24.44 1.17
N ASN A 38 -10.75 25.58 1.04
CA ASN A 38 -10.98 26.49 2.16
C ASN A 38 -11.94 25.82 3.16
N ASN A 39 -11.38 25.09 4.12
CA ASN A 39 -12.12 24.27 5.09
C ASN A 39 -12.76 25.09 6.22
N ALA A 40 -12.92 26.41 6.09
CA ALA A 40 -13.41 27.28 7.17
C ALA A 40 -14.77 26.83 7.74
N ASP A 41 -15.72 26.44 6.88
CA ASP A 41 -17.04 25.96 7.30
C ASP A 41 -17.06 24.48 7.72
N VAL A 42 -16.16 23.68 7.16
CA VAL A 42 -16.14 22.23 7.38
C VAL A 42 -15.24 21.83 8.55
N ASN A 43 -14.30 22.68 8.97
CA ASN A 43 -13.36 22.39 10.07
C ASN A 43 -14.08 22.15 11.41
N SER A 44 -15.12 22.92 11.73
CA SER A 44 -15.95 22.68 12.92
C SER A 44 -16.68 21.34 12.84
N PHE A 45 -17.12 20.94 11.64
CA PHE A 45 -17.80 19.66 11.41
C PHE A 45 -16.83 18.47 11.43
N LEU A 46 -15.64 18.61 10.84
CA LEU A 46 -14.58 17.61 10.82
C LEU A 46 -13.94 17.39 12.20
N GLY A 47 -13.80 18.46 13.00
CA GLY A 47 -13.39 18.37 14.39
C GLY A 47 -14.37 17.58 15.25
N GLY A 48 -15.68 17.76 15.02
CA GLY A 48 -16.74 16.95 15.65
C GLY A 48 -16.75 15.49 15.17
N LEU A 49 -16.49 15.25 13.89
CA LEU A 49 -16.40 13.90 13.33
C LEU A 49 -15.23 13.09 13.87
N ASN A 50 -14.07 13.70 14.12
CA ASN A 50 -12.93 13.00 14.73
C ASN A 50 -13.23 12.42 16.12
N TRP A 51 -14.19 12.99 16.85
CA TRP A 51 -14.62 12.46 18.15
C TRP A 51 -15.54 11.23 18.00
N VAL A 52 -16.29 11.14 16.90
CA VAL A 52 -17.24 10.03 16.63
C VAL A 52 -16.57 8.90 15.85
N LEU A 53 -15.69 9.24 14.91
CA LEU A 53 -15.06 8.33 13.97
C LEU A 53 -13.53 8.45 14.06
N PRO A 54 -12.82 7.44 14.58
CA PRO A 54 -11.37 7.45 14.63
C PRO A 54 -10.77 7.09 13.27
N ILE A 55 -10.76 8.06 12.35
CA ILE A 55 -10.33 7.89 10.95
C ILE A 55 -8.91 7.30 10.86
N ALA A 56 -8.00 7.76 11.72
CA ALA A 56 -6.62 7.24 11.77
C ALA A 56 -6.56 5.75 12.08
N GLN A 57 -7.42 5.26 12.98
CA GLN A 57 -7.48 3.84 13.34
C GLN A 57 -8.11 3.04 12.20
N MET A 58 -9.14 3.57 11.54
CA MET A 58 -9.76 2.94 10.38
C MET A 58 -8.76 2.74 9.24
N ILE A 59 -7.98 3.77 8.92
CA ILE A 59 -6.93 3.71 7.90
C ILE A 59 -5.86 2.69 8.29
N SER A 60 -5.38 2.72 9.54
CA SER A 60 -4.37 1.78 10.03
C SER A 60 -4.81 0.31 9.89
N ILE A 61 -6.07 0.02 10.23
CA ILE A 61 -6.64 -1.33 10.12
C ILE A 61 -6.78 -1.74 8.64
N LEU A 62 -7.20 -0.81 7.78
CA LEU A 62 -7.36 -1.05 6.35
C LEU A 62 -6.02 -1.31 5.66
N GLU A 63 -4.98 -0.52 6.00
CA GLU A 63 -3.61 -0.72 5.53
C GLU A 63 -3.05 -2.07 6.00
N ALA A 64 -3.23 -2.41 7.28
CA ALA A 64 -2.79 -3.71 7.81
C ALA A 64 -3.46 -4.88 7.08
N TRP A 65 -4.77 -4.77 6.80
CA TRP A 65 -5.49 -5.79 6.05
C TRP A 65 -4.98 -5.92 4.61
N LEU A 66 -4.75 -4.79 3.93
CA LEU A 66 -4.20 -4.78 2.57
C LEU A 66 -2.81 -5.40 2.50
N ILE A 67 -1.95 -5.13 3.47
CA ILE A 67 -0.60 -5.73 3.53
C ILE A 67 -0.71 -7.25 3.68
N VAL A 68 -1.55 -7.75 4.58
CA VAL A 68 -1.72 -9.20 4.80
C VAL A 68 -2.26 -9.89 3.54
N VAL A 69 -3.26 -9.30 2.89
CA VAL A 69 -3.83 -9.82 1.65
C VAL A 69 -2.80 -9.80 0.52
N ALA A 70 -2.06 -8.70 0.38
CA ALA A 70 -1.01 -8.58 -0.63
C ALA A 70 0.08 -9.64 -0.43
N VAL A 71 0.53 -9.87 0.81
CA VAL A 71 1.51 -10.92 1.14
C VAL A 71 0.98 -12.31 0.80
N TYR A 72 -0.27 -12.62 1.16
CA TYR A 72 -0.88 -13.90 0.86
C TYR A 72 -0.91 -14.20 -0.66
N TYR A 73 -1.39 -13.25 -1.46
CA TYR A 73 -1.45 -13.43 -2.92
C TYR A 73 -0.07 -13.40 -3.57
N THR A 74 0.88 -12.63 -3.04
CA THR A 74 2.28 -12.66 -3.48
C THR A 74 2.88 -14.06 -3.25
N TYR A 75 2.62 -14.66 -2.09
CA TYR A 75 3.05 -16.02 -1.79
C TYR A 75 2.40 -17.05 -2.72
N GLN A 76 1.09 -16.95 -2.96
CA GLN A 76 0.41 -17.82 -3.94
C GLN A 76 0.97 -17.67 -5.35
N LEU A 77 1.31 -16.45 -5.78
CA LEU A 77 1.93 -16.19 -7.07
C LEU A 77 3.29 -16.89 -7.18
N ILE A 78 4.14 -16.74 -6.16
CA ILE A 78 5.45 -17.43 -6.08
C ILE A 78 5.28 -18.94 -6.17
N LEU A 79 4.35 -19.53 -5.40
CA LEU A 79 4.12 -20.97 -5.39
C LEU A 79 3.60 -21.52 -6.71
N ARG A 80 2.75 -20.76 -7.41
CA ARG A 80 2.29 -21.11 -8.77
C ARG A 80 3.44 -21.11 -9.77
N TRP A 81 4.34 -20.12 -9.68
CA TRP A 81 5.52 -20.06 -10.54
C TRP A 81 6.48 -21.23 -10.25
N ALA A 82 6.57 -21.65 -8.98
CA ALA A 82 7.29 -22.83 -8.56
C ALA A 82 6.59 -24.17 -8.90
N ARG A 83 5.41 -24.14 -9.54
CA ARG A 83 4.58 -25.31 -9.91
C ARG A 83 4.24 -26.26 -8.76
N MET A 84 4.33 -25.79 -7.50
CA MET A 84 3.97 -26.60 -6.34
C MET A 84 2.46 -26.75 -6.17
N ILE A 85 1.70 -25.85 -6.80
CA ILE A 85 0.24 -25.84 -6.81
C ILE A 85 -0.18 -25.62 -8.27
N LYS A 86 -1.15 -26.40 -8.76
CA LYS A 86 -1.72 -26.26 -10.12
C LYS A 86 -2.41 -24.91 -10.30
#